data_AF-A0ABD3LYV9-F1
#
_entry.id   AF-A0ABD3LYV9-F1
#
_cell.length_a   1.000
_cell.length_b   1.000
_cell.length_c   1.000
_cell.angle_alpha   90.00
_cell.angle_beta   90.00
_cell.angle_gamma   90.00
#
_symmetry.space_group_name_H-M   'P 1'
#
loop_
_entity.id
_entity.type
_entity.pdbx_description
1 polymer ?
#
loop_
_entity_poly.entity_id
_entity_poly.type
_entity_poly.pdbx_seq_one_letter_code
_entity_poly.pdbx_strand_id
1 'polypeptide(L)'
;MLSILFPEYDTELFRDIHQLSPVLDPAVNGDSIRFIAYVAGVITIVHLLLLLGVKSFWVNRGGCTDDKKLAYAAAWKASYQLTNLIVNLVLGCLGIYYQAQVPWDESTTEKIVGYEHVKLFSLGQIGYQLWALPIGIIFIGESKQMIIHHVAVICVCSTSAFIRCGFRYYTPYFYGLIEISSVPLSIMNGFKDNKHWIKQYPEMYSTVRLVFGCLFLLVRVVLWTPFYWNFFALASMLLYSSEVVSTKIILALFLIASLVLTFLQYFWARKIISALVKGPGSEHSAGPTKKIH
;
A
#
# COMPACT_ATOMS: atom_id res chain seq x y z
N MET A 1 -20.22 20.82 0.53
CA MET A 1 -19.57 19.53 0.87
C MET A 1 -19.58 18.57 -0.32
N LEU A 2 -20.70 18.36 -1.03
CA LEU A 2 -20.73 17.52 -2.24
C LEU A 2 -19.89 18.07 -3.41
N SER A 3 -19.80 19.40 -3.58
CA SER A 3 -18.92 20.04 -4.58
C SER A 3 -17.43 19.73 -4.41
N ILE A 4 -16.99 19.37 -3.19
CA ILE A 4 -15.61 18.91 -2.94
C ILE A 4 -15.38 17.52 -3.53
N LEU A 5 -16.44 16.70 -3.66
CA LEU A 5 -16.36 15.35 -4.20
C LEU A 5 -16.48 15.35 -5.73
N PHE A 6 -17.21 16.30 -6.30
CA PHE A 6 -17.45 16.43 -7.74
C PHE A 6 -16.89 17.77 -8.23
N PRO A 7 -15.59 17.83 -8.58
CA PRO A 7 -15.01 19.05 -9.11
C PRO A 7 -15.69 19.40 -10.44
N GLU A 8 -15.87 20.69 -10.70
CA GLU A 8 -16.35 21.19 -11.99
C GLU A 8 -15.17 21.30 -12.97
N TYR A 9 -15.46 21.09 -14.26
CA TYR A 9 -14.45 21.19 -15.29
C TYR A 9 -14.19 22.67 -15.63
N ASP A 10 -12.94 23.12 -15.43
CA ASP A 10 -12.49 24.46 -15.75
C ASP A 10 -11.51 24.42 -16.93
N THR A 11 -12.00 24.83 -18.10
CA THR A 11 -11.22 24.81 -19.35
C THR A 11 -9.94 25.65 -19.26
N GLU A 12 -9.97 26.79 -18.58
CA GLU A 12 -8.80 27.68 -18.50
C GLU A 12 -7.74 27.09 -17.58
N LEU A 13 -8.15 26.60 -16.41
CA LEU A 13 -7.26 25.92 -15.47
C LEU A 13 -6.54 24.73 -16.11
N PHE A 14 -7.27 23.86 -16.82
CA PHE A 14 -6.66 22.70 -17.47
C PHE A 14 -5.74 23.12 -18.62
N ARG A 15 -6.10 24.15 -19.39
CA ARG A 15 -5.22 24.72 -20.43
C ARG A 15 -3.90 25.20 -19.82
N ASP A 16 -3.95 25.90 -18.69
CA ASP A 16 -2.76 26.43 -18.02
C ASP A 16 -1.87 25.30 -17.45
N ILE A 17 -2.48 24.25 -16.90
CA ILE A 17 -1.74 23.05 -16.45
C ILE A 17 -1.03 22.37 -17.62
N HIS A 18 -1.64 22.30 -18.80
CA HIS A 18 -1.02 21.69 -19.99
C HIS A 18 0.17 22.48 -20.55
N GLN A 19 0.32 23.76 -20.20
CA GLN A 19 1.50 24.56 -20.56
C GLN A 19 2.73 24.19 -19.73
N LEU A 20 2.54 23.46 -18.62
CA LEU A 20 3.65 23.01 -17.79
C LEU A 20 4.36 21.81 -18.41
N SER A 21 5.68 21.71 -18.18
CA SER A 21 6.42 20.50 -18.54
C SER A 21 5.82 19.28 -17.83
N PRO A 22 5.48 18.19 -18.55
CA PRO A 22 4.87 17.01 -17.94
C PRO A 22 5.82 16.28 -17.00
N VAL A 23 7.13 16.36 -17.25
CA VAL A 23 8.16 15.69 -16.45
C VAL A 23 8.80 16.69 -15.48
N LEU A 24 9.11 16.25 -14.28
CA LEU A 24 9.94 17.02 -13.35
C LEU A 24 11.37 17.20 -13.88
N ASP A 25 12.08 18.17 -13.32
CA ASP A 25 13.47 18.45 -13.69
C ASP A 25 14.35 17.18 -13.56
N PRO A 26 15.21 16.86 -14.54
CA PRO A 26 16.13 15.72 -14.45
C PRO A 26 16.95 15.65 -13.15
N ALA A 27 17.38 16.78 -12.59
CA ALA A 27 18.09 16.81 -11.31
C ALA A 27 17.19 16.31 -10.17
N VAL A 28 15.94 16.78 -10.12
CA VAL A 28 14.93 16.34 -9.15
C VAL A 28 14.63 14.85 -9.30
N ASN A 29 14.59 14.34 -10.54
CA ASN A 29 14.40 12.91 -10.80
C ASN A 29 15.61 12.09 -10.34
N GLY A 30 16.83 12.60 -10.51
CA GLY A 30 18.06 11.99 -10.01
C GLY A 30 18.03 11.81 -8.49
N ASP A 31 17.62 12.84 -7.75
CA ASP A 31 17.49 12.77 -6.28
C ASP A 31 16.37 11.83 -5.84
N SER A 32 15.23 11.83 -6.55
CA SER A 32 14.14 10.87 -6.33
C SER A 32 14.63 9.41 -6.48
N ILE A 33 15.40 9.10 -7.51
CA ILE A 33 15.95 7.75 -7.75
C ILE A 33 16.91 7.34 -6.63
N ARG A 34 17.80 8.25 -6.22
CA ARG A 34 18.73 7.99 -5.09
C ARG A 34 17.94 7.71 -3.82
N PHE A 35 16.92 8.50 -3.52
CA PHE A 35 16.06 8.30 -2.34
C PHE A 35 15.36 6.94 -2.36
N ILE A 36 14.79 6.54 -3.50
CA ILE A 36 14.17 5.21 -3.68
C ILE A 36 15.20 4.11 -3.40
N ALA A 37 16.41 4.23 -3.94
CA ALA A 37 17.48 3.25 -3.72
C ALA A 37 17.91 3.20 -2.24
N TYR A 38 18.01 4.35 -1.57
CA TYR A 38 18.30 4.42 -0.14
C TYR A 38 17.22 3.75 0.70
N VAL A 39 15.93 4.01 0.44
CA VAL A 39 14.82 3.37 1.15
C VAL A 39 14.85 1.86 0.94
N ALA A 40 14.97 1.38 -0.29
CA ALA A 40 15.06 -0.04 -0.59
C ALA A 40 16.27 -0.70 0.11
N GLY A 41 17.43 -0.03 0.11
CA GLY A 41 18.63 -0.48 0.80
C GLY A 41 18.46 -0.56 2.32
N VAL A 42 17.90 0.46 2.94
CA VAL A 42 17.62 0.48 4.40
C VAL A 42 16.65 -0.63 4.78
N ILE A 43 15.55 -0.79 4.04
CA ILE A 43 14.57 -1.86 4.30
C ILE A 43 15.24 -3.24 4.15
N THR A 44 16.11 -3.41 3.15
CA THR A 44 16.87 -4.65 2.97
C THR A 44 17.76 -4.94 4.17
N ILE A 45 18.50 -3.96 4.68
CA ILE A 45 19.36 -4.12 5.86
C ILE A 45 18.52 -4.48 7.08
N VAL A 46 17.43 -3.75 7.33
CA VAL A 46 16.50 -4.05 8.44
C VAL A 46 15.97 -5.46 8.32
N HIS A 47 15.52 -5.88 7.14
CA HIS A 47 15.04 -7.23 6.90
C HIS A 47 16.08 -8.30 7.21
N LEU A 48 17.34 -8.11 6.77
CA LEU A 48 18.42 -9.06 7.04
C LEU A 48 18.73 -9.16 8.54
N LEU A 49 18.74 -8.04 9.26
CA LEU A 49 18.91 -8.02 10.72
C LEU A 49 17.78 -8.77 11.42
N LEU A 50 16.53 -8.56 11.00
CA LEU A 50 15.37 -9.28 11.52
C LEU A 50 15.43 -10.78 11.20
N LEU A 51 15.87 -11.15 10.00
CA LEU A 51 16.06 -12.54 9.60
C LEU A 51 17.11 -13.23 10.47
N LEU A 52 18.24 -12.57 10.74
CA LEU A 52 19.26 -13.07 11.66
C LEU A 52 18.69 -13.22 13.08
N GLY A 53 17.98 -12.21 13.58
CA GLY A 53 17.35 -12.25 14.90
C GLY A 53 16.35 -13.40 15.06
N VAL A 54 15.46 -13.59 14.08
CA VAL A 54 14.47 -14.68 14.07
C VAL A 54 15.16 -16.04 14.04
N LYS A 55 16.20 -16.20 13.21
CA LYS A 55 16.97 -17.45 13.15
C LYS A 55 17.65 -17.77 14.47
N SER A 56 18.34 -16.79 15.07
CA SER A 56 19.00 -16.97 16.38
C SER A 56 18.00 -17.33 17.48
N PHE A 57 16.83 -16.70 17.49
CA PHE A 57 15.78 -17.01 18.45
C PHE A 57 15.25 -18.45 18.33
N TRP A 58 15.09 -18.95 17.11
CA TRP A 58 14.64 -20.33 16.88
C TRP A 58 15.70 -21.39 17.17
N VAL A 59 16.96 -21.13 16.83
CA VAL A 59 18.07 -22.02 17.18
C VAL A 59 18.21 -22.14 18.69
N ASN A 60 18.09 -21.04 19.44
CA ASN A 60 18.24 -21.02 20.90
C ASN A 60 17.08 -21.68 21.66
N ARG A 61 15.91 -21.86 21.04
CA ARG A 61 14.76 -22.53 21.67
C ARG A 61 14.71 -24.05 21.43
N GLY A 62 15.81 -24.65 20.96
CA GLY A 62 15.89 -26.09 20.79
C GLY A 62 14.93 -26.61 19.72
N GLY A 63 14.71 -25.82 18.67
CA GLY A 63 13.91 -26.21 17.50
C GLY A 63 14.54 -27.40 16.79
N CYS A 64 14.29 -28.59 17.32
CA CYS A 64 14.53 -29.85 16.64
C CYS A 64 13.46 -29.95 15.55
N THR A 65 13.78 -29.47 14.35
CA THR A 65 13.00 -29.81 13.17
C THR A 65 13.88 -30.71 12.33
N ASP A 66 13.47 -31.96 12.19
CA ASP A 66 14.03 -32.95 11.25
C ASP A 66 14.02 -32.46 9.79
N ASP A 67 13.41 -31.29 9.52
CA ASP A 67 13.44 -30.61 8.22
C ASP A 67 13.93 -29.15 8.33
N LYS A 68 15.25 -28.97 8.20
CA LYS A 68 15.91 -27.64 8.16
C LYS A 68 15.32 -26.70 7.11
N LYS A 69 14.75 -27.24 6.02
CA LYS A 69 14.17 -26.44 4.94
C LYS A 69 12.89 -25.74 5.36
N LEU A 70 12.05 -26.43 6.14
CA LEU A 70 10.81 -25.88 6.68
C LEU A 70 11.08 -24.74 7.68
N ALA A 71 12.05 -24.94 8.58
CA ALA A 71 12.49 -23.91 9.52
C ALA A 71 13.09 -22.69 8.79
N TYR A 72 13.86 -22.90 7.72
CA TYR A 72 14.38 -21.79 6.93
C TYR A 72 13.26 -20.95 6.30
N ALA A 73 12.31 -21.61 5.63
CA ALA A 73 11.18 -20.94 4.97
C ALA A 73 10.32 -20.15 5.98
N ALA A 74 10.06 -20.73 7.15
CA ALA A 74 9.27 -20.07 8.17
C ALA A 74 9.99 -18.83 8.77
N ALA A 75 11.33 -18.85 8.86
CA ALA A 75 12.11 -17.71 9.35
C ALA A 75 12.09 -16.54 8.35
N TRP A 76 12.19 -16.84 7.05
CA TRP A 76 11.98 -15.85 5.98
C TRP A 76 10.59 -15.24 6.04
N LYS A 77 9.56 -16.07 6.21
CA LYS A 77 8.19 -15.56 6.32
C LYS A 77 7.99 -14.66 7.52
N ALA A 78 8.48 -15.07 8.70
CA ALA A 78 8.36 -14.28 9.92
C ALA A 78 9.11 -12.94 9.82
N SER A 79 10.35 -12.94 9.34
CA SER A 79 11.14 -11.71 9.15
C SER A 79 10.52 -10.80 8.10
N TYR A 80 9.98 -11.33 7.01
CA TYR A 80 9.27 -10.56 5.99
C TYR A 80 8.01 -9.89 6.56
N GLN A 81 7.18 -10.63 7.32
CA GLN A 81 6.00 -10.07 7.98
C GLN A 81 6.36 -8.97 8.99
N LEU A 82 7.47 -9.14 9.72
CA LEU A 82 7.96 -8.15 10.67
C LEU A 82 8.50 -6.90 9.98
N THR A 83 9.21 -7.05 8.85
CA THR A 83 9.63 -5.91 8.02
C THR A 83 8.41 -5.15 7.51
N ASN A 84 7.42 -5.85 6.94
CA ASN A 84 6.17 -5.22 6.46
C ASN A 84 5.44 -4.50 7.59
N LEU A 85 5.37 -5.09 8.79
CA LEU A 85 4.77 -4.47 9.96
C LEU A 85 5.44 -3.13 10.29
N ILE A 86 6.77 -3.11 10.35
CA ILE A 86 7.54 -1.90 10.68
C ILE A 86 7.36 -0.83 9.61
N VAL A 87 7.51 -1.19 8.33
CA VAL A 87 7.37 -0.23 7.22
C VAL A 87 5.97 0.35 7.17
N ASN A 88 4.93 -0.49 7.25
CA ASN A 88 3.54 -0.02 7.22
C ASN A 88 3.18 0.81 8.46
N LEU A 89 3.75 0.51 9.63
CA LEU A 89 3.56 1.32 10.82
C LEU A 89 4.18 2.71 10.64
N VAL A 90 5.41 2.80 10.12
CA VAL A 90 6.08 4.08 9.86
C VAL A 90 5.31 4.90 8.82
N LEU A 91 4.96 4.30 7.68
CA LEU A 91 4.19 4.97 6.63
C LEU A 91 2.78 5.36 7.10
N GLY A 92 2.12 4.50 7.88
CA GLY A 92 0.82 4.76 8.49
C GLY A 92 0.85 5.96 9.44
N CYS A 93 1.80 5.98 10.38
CA CYS A 93 1.96 7.08 11.33
C CYS A 93 2.31 8.40 10.64
N LEU A 94 3.27 8.38 9.71
CA LEU A 94 3.61 9.57 8.92
C LEU A 94 2.41 10.03 8.07
N GLY A 95 1.69 9.09 7.46
CA GLY A 95 0.50 9.38 6.66
C GLY A 95 -0.58 10.08 7.46
N ILE A 96 -0.86 9.61 8.68
CA ILE A 96 -1.80 10.27 9.60
C ILE A 96 -1.31 11.69 9.93
N TYR A 97 -0.03 11.84 10.29
CA TYR A 97 0.55 13.13 10.65
C TYR A 97 0.47 14.15 9.52
N TYR A 98 0.89 13.78 8.31
CA TYR A 98 0.87 14.68 7.15
C TYR A 98 -0.55 14.91 6.64
N GLN A 99 -1.41 13.89 6.61
CA GLN A 99 -2.80 14.05 6.16
C GLN A 99 -3.58 15.01 7.07
N ALA A 100 -3.30 15.04 8.36
CA ALA A 100 -3.91 15.99 9.29
C ALA A 100 -3.54 17.46 9.01
N GLN A 101 -2.45 17.70 8.27
CA GLN A 101 -1.97 19.03 7.90
C GLN A 101 -2.44 19.46 6.50
N VAL A 102 -3.00 18.53 5.69
CA VAL A 102 -3.48 18.84 4.35
C VAL A 102 -4.86 19.51 4.44
N PRO A 103 -5.03 20.76 3.97
CA PRO A 103 -6.32 21.45 3.94
C PRO A 103 -7.32 20.75 3.02
N TRP A 104 -8.57 20.64 3.48
CA TRP A 104 -9.63 19.93 2.76
C TRP A 104 -10.20 20.73 1.57
N ASP A 105 -10.12 22.05 1.65
CA ASP A 105 -10.63 23.04 0.71
C ASP A 105 -9.57 23.53 -0.29
N GLU A 106 -8.51 22.73 -0.47
CA GLU A 106 -7.42 23.06 -1.37
C GLU A 106 -7.87 23.23 -2.84
N SER A 107 -7.21 24.15 -3.55
CA SER A 107 -7.48 24.47 -4.94
C SER A 107 -7.21 23.28 -5.87
N THR A 108 -7.90 23.22 -7.02
CA THR A 108 -7.70 22.16 -8.02
C THR A 108 -6.27 22.14 -8.54
N THR A 109 -5.66 23.30 -8.76
CA THR A 109 -4.26 23.41 -9.21
C THR A 109 -3.31 22.77 -8.19
N GLU A 110 -3.40 23.16 -6.92
CA GLU A 110 -2.55 22.60 -5.87
C GLU A 110 -2.76 21.09 -5.68
N LYS A 111 -4.01 20.60 -5.84
CA LYS A 111 -4.29 19.16 -5.84
C LYS A 111 -3.59 18.38 -6.95
N ILE A 112 -3.43 18.97 -8.14
CA ILE A 112 -2.85 18.33 -9.32
C ILE A 112 -1.32 18.46 -9.34
N VAL A 113 -0.79 19.67 -9.16
CA VAL A 113 0.63 19.99 -9.37
C VAL A 113 1.41 20.32 -8.10
N GLY A 114 0.72 20.68 -7.02
CA GLY A 114 1.33 21.16 -5.78
C GLY A 114 1.94 20.04 -4.93
N TYR A 115 2.17 20.35 -3.64
CA TYR A 115 2.51 19.34 -2.62
C TYR A 115 3.81 18.56 -2.86
N GLU A 116 4.82 19.16 -3.49
CA GLU A 116 6.12 18.53 -3.74
C GLU A 116 6.79 17.98 -2.48
N HIS A 117 6.58 18.61 -1.31
CA HIS A 117 7.17 18.17 -0.04
C HIS A 117 6.65 16.80 0.44
N VAL A 118 5.43 16.38 0.07
CA VAL A 118 4.88 15.04 0.39
C VAL A 118 5.15 14.00 -0.70
N LYS A 119 5.95 14.33 -1.71
CA LYS A 119 6.47 13.36 -2.69
C LYS A 119 7.18 12.17 -2.04
N LEU A 120 7.72 12.35 -0.83
CA LEU A 120 8.39 11.32 -0.03
C LEU A 120 7.55 10.04 0.14
N PHE A 121 6.22 10.14 0.20
CA PHE A 121 5.36 8.97 0.33
C PHE A 121 5.41 8.08 -0.91
N SER A 122 5.39 8.69 -2.10
CA SER A 122 5.52 7.97 -3.36
C SER A 122 6.90 7.34 -3.50
N LEU A 123 7.96 8.08 -3.17
CA LEU A 123 9.33 7.56 -3.23
C LEU A 123 9.54 6.42 -2.22
N GLY A 124 9.03 6.59 -0.99
CA GLY A 124 9.08 5.57 0.06
C GLY A 124 8.34 4.30 -0.33
N GLN A 125 7.13 4.44 -0.90
CA GLN A 125 6.38 3.29 -1.42
C GLN A 125 7.12 2.59 -2.55
N ILE A 126 7.66 3.30 -3.55
CA ILE A 126 8.43 2.65 -4.62
C ILE A 126 9.61 1.87 -4.02
N GLY A 127 10.38 2.47 -3.12
CA GLY A 127 11.49 1.80 -2.44
C GLY A 127 11.05 0.54 -1.68
N TYR A 128 9.95 0.62 -0.95
CA TYR A 128 9.34 -0.53 -0.28
C TYR A 128 8.90 -1.61 -1.25
N GLN A 129 8.19 -1.26 -2.33
CA GLN A 129 7.69 -2.23 -3.31
C GLN A 129 8.84 -2.90 -4.09
N LEU A 130 9.92 -2.18 -4.40
CA LEU A 130 11.10 -2.73 -5.06
C LEU A 130 11.85 -3.73 -4.17
N TRP A 131 11.77 -3.60 -2.84
CA TRP A 131 12.24 -4.62 -1.91
C TRP A 131 11.21 -5.77 -1.76
N ALA A 132 9.93 -5.44 -1.56
CA ALA A 132 8.88 -6.40 -1.24
C ALA A 132 8.64 -7.39 -2.37
N LEU A 133 8.63 -6.93 -3.62
CA LEU A 133 8.32 -7.74 -4.80
C LEU A 133 9.29 -8.91 -5.03
N PRO A 134 10.63 -8.71 -5.12
CA PRO A 134 11.56 -9.82 -5.30
C PRO A 134 11.56 -10.77 -4.11
N ILE A 135 11.48 -10.25 -2.88
CA ILE A 135 11.45 -11.11 -1.68
C ILE A 135 10.15 -11.92 -1.63
N GLY A 136 9.02 -11.28 -1.90
CA GLY A 136 7.69 -11.88 -1.96
C GLY A 136 7.59 -12.99 -2.99
N ILE A 137 8.15 -12.80 -4.18
CA ILE A 137 8.13 -13.81 -5.25
C ILE A 137 9.09 -14.97 -4.96
N ILE A 138 10.34 -14.67 -4.59
CA ILE A 138 11.41 -15.68 -4.52
C ILE A 138 11.35 -16.49 -3.22
N PHE A 139 11.12 -15.83 -2.09
CA PHE A 139 11.27 -16.44 -0.76
C PHE A 139 9.94 -16.73 -0.06
N ILE A 140 8.90 -15.94 -0.33
CA ILE A 140 7.62 -16.03 0.39
C ILE A 140 6.54 -16.78 -0.40
N GLY A 141 6.56 -16.67 -1.74
CA GLY A 141 5.52 -17.22 -2.60
C GLY A 141 4.21 -16.43 -2.47
N GLU A 142 4.28 -15.10 -2.59
CA GLU A 142 3.10 -14.25 -2.50
C GLU A 142 2.02 -14.57 -3.54
N SER A 143 0.77 -14.32 -3.17
CA SER A 143 -0.37 -14.57 -4.07
C SER A 143 -0.32 -13.66 -5.30
N LYS A 144 -0.87 -14.14 -6.43
CA LYS A 144 -1.00 -13.34 -7.66
C LYS A 144 -1.68 -11.99 -7.43
N GLN A 145 -2.66 -11.93 -6.51
CA GLN A 145 -3.37 -10.68 -6.16
C GLN A 145 -2.44 -9.66 -5.50
N MET A 146 -1.53 -10.11 -4.63
CA MET A 146 -0.54 -9.23 -4.00
C MET A 146 0.52 -8.77 -5.00
N ILE A 147 0.97 -9.65 -5.90
CA ILE A 147 1.90 -9.24 -6.98
C ILE A 147 1.29 -8.15 -7.86
N ILE A 148 0.03 -8.33 -8.29
CA ILE A 148 -0.70 -7.30 -9.05
C ILE A 148 -0.82 -6.00 -8.24
N HIS A 149 -1.11 -6.10 -6.94
CA HIS A 149 -1.13 -4.95 -6.04
C HIS A 149 0.22 -4.22 -6.01
N HIS A 150 1.35 -4.91 -5.79
CA HIS A 150 2.68 -4.31 -5.76
C HIS A 150 3.02 -3.59 -7.06
N VAL A 151 2.77 -4.22 -8.22
CA VAL A 151 3.01 -3.61 -9.53
C VAL A 151 2.12 -2.38 -9.75
N ALA A 152 0.85 -2.46 -9.37
CA ALA A 152 -0.06 -1.32 -9.48
C ALA A 152 0.36 -0.17 -8.54
N VAL A 153 0.82 -0.46 -7.32
CA VAL A 153 1.37 0.56 -6.39
C VAL A 153 2.61 1.24 -7.00
N ILE A 154 3.54 0.48 -7.59
CA ILE A 154 4.71 1.04 -8.27
C ILE A 154 4.28 1.99 -9.40
N CYS A 155 3.30 1.58 -10.21
CA CYS A 155 2.77 2.40 -11.30
C CYS A 155 2.21 3.73 -10.80
N VAL A 156 1.29 3.70 -9.82
CA VAL A 156 0.67 4.91 -9.29
C VAL A 156 1.66 5.82 -8.57
N CYS A 157 2.59 5.24 -7.81
CA CYS A 157 3.62 6.01 -7.12
C CYS A 157 4.62 6.63 -8.10
N SER A 158 4.92 5.96 -9.22
CA SER A 158 5.84 6.49 -10.23
C SER A 158 5.31 7.76 -10.87
N THR A 159 4.01 7.80 -11.20
CA THR A 159 3.37 9.04 -11.68
C THR A 159 3.48 10.14 -10.62
N SER A 160 3.11 9.87 -9.37
CA SER A 160 3.22 10.84 -8.28
C SER A 160 4.66 11.24 -7.94
N ALA A 161 5.66 10.43 -8.29
CA ALA A 161 7.07 10.71 -8.01
C ALA A 161 7.74 11.54 -9.12
N PHE A 162 7.44 11.28 -10.39
CA PHE A 162 8.25 11.77 -11.52
C PHE A 162 7.52 12.73 -12.47
N ILE A 163 6.19 12.80 -12.37
CA ILE A 163 5.35 13.61 -13.27
C ILE A 163 4.91 14.87 -12.53
N ARG A 164 4.95 16.02 -13.20
CA ARG A 164 4.60 17.31 -12.58
C ARG A 164 3.16 17.30 -12.07
N CYS A 165 2.23 16.83 -12.89
CA CYS A 165 0.84 16.56 -12.50
C CYS A 165 0.72 15.24 -11.73
N GLY A 166 1.45 15.13 -10.62
CA GLY A 166 1.61 13.90 -9.86
C GLY A 166 0.50 13.63 -8.83
N PHE A 167 -0.43 14.58 -8.65
CA PHE A 167 -1.53 14.47 -7.68
C PHE A 167 -1.02 14.25 -6.24
N ARG A 168 0.03 15.00 -5.86
CA ARG A 168 0.77 14.77 -4.61
C ARG A 168 -0.04 15.09 -3.35
N TYR A 169 -1.05 15.93 -3.48
CA TYR A 169 -2.03 16.21 -2.43
C TYR A 169 -2.63 14.92 -1.81
N TYR A 170 -2.85 13.88 -2.62
CA TYR A 170 -3.47 12.63 -2.16
C TYR A 170 -2.47 11.62 -1.59
N THR A 171 -1.15 11.85 -1.73
CA THR A 171 -0.14 10.84 -1.38
C THR A 171 -0.05 10.53 0.12
N PRO A 172 -0.21 11.50 1.06
CA PRO A 172 -0.22 11.17 2.48
C PRO A 172 -1.34 10.18 2.82
N TYR A 173 -2.50 10.33 2.18
CA TYR A 173 -3.61 9.40 2.32
C TYR A 173 -3.34 8.06 1.62
N PHE A 174 -3.14 8.08 0.30
CA PHE A 174 -3.06 6.88 -0.56
C PHE A 174 -1.86 5.99 -0.26
N TYR A 175 -0.75 6.57 0.17
CA TYR A 175 0.53 5.87 0.30
C TYR A 175 1.04 5.84 1.74
N GLY A 176 0.37 6.56 2.65
CA GLY A 176 0.67 6.61 4.07
C GLY A 176 -0.49 6.10 4.93
N LEU A 177 -1.53 6.94 5.11
CA LEU A 177 -2.60 6.71 6.09
C LEU A 177 -3.24 5.34 5.94
N ILE A 178 -3.55 4.90 4.71
CA ILE A 178 -4.18 3.60 4.49
C ILE A 178 -3.34 2.42 4.99
N GLU A 179 -2.02 2.57 5.15
CA GLU A 179 -1.15 1.52 5.67
C GLU A 179 -1.35 1.24 7.16
N ILE A 180 -2.05 2.11 7.89
CA ILE A 180 -2.34 1.86 9.30
C ILE A 180 -3.20 0.59 9.49
N SER A 181 -4.08 0.26 8.54
CA SER A 181 -4.86 -0.98 8.61
C SER A 181 -4.01 -2.23 8.36
N SER A 182 -2.82 -2.08 7.77
CA SER A 182 -1.89 -3.19 7.50
C SER A 182 -1.16 -3.64 8.78
N VAL A 183 -1.09 -2.79 9.81
CA VAL A 183 -0.48 -3.11 11.12
C VAL A 183 -1.21 -4.27 11.82
N PRO A 184 -2.52 -4.19 12.13
CA PRO A 184 -3.24 -5.31 12.73
C PRO A 184 -3.35 -6.51 11.79
N LEU A 185 -3.31 -6.31 10.46
CA LEU A 185 -3.24 -7.41 9.49
C LEU A 185 -1.97 -8.23 9.64
N SER A 186 -0.80 -7.59 9.75
CA SER A 186 0.47 -8.29 9.97
C SER A 186 0.47 -9.08 11.27
N ILE A 187 -0.11 -8.54 12.34
CA ILE A 187 -0.28 -9.26 13.62
C ILE A 187 -1.22 -10.47 13.42
N MET A 188 -2.36 -10.28 12.75
CA MET A 188 -3.31 -11.37 12.44
C MET A 188 -2.65 -12.47 11.60
N ASN A 189 -1.82 -12.12 10.61
CA ASN A 189 -1.08 -13.09 9.81
C ASN A 189 -0.09 -13.87 10.67
N GLY A 190 0.58 -13.22 11.63
CA GLY A 190 1.44 -13.88 12.62
C GLY A 190 0.70 -14.97 13.41
N PHE A 191 -0.54 -14.71 13.84
CA PHE A 191 -1.41 -15.73 14.45
C PHE A 191 -1.76 -16.87 13.49
N LYS A 192 -2.13 -16.55 12.24
CA LYS A 192 -2.52 -17.55 11.24
C LYS A 192 -1.36 -18.50 10.89
N ASP A 193 -0.15 -17.96 10.87
CA ASP A 193 1.08 -18.73 10.64
C ASP A 193 1.45 -19.59 11.86
N ASN A 194 1.06 -19.16 13.07
CA ASN A 194 1.33 -19.86 14.32
C ASN A 194 0.03 -20.32 14.99
N LYS A 195 -0.63 -21.34 14.43
CA LYS A 195 -1.96 -21.82 14.90
C LYS A 195 -2.04 -22.13 16.41
N HIS A 196 -0.92 -22.48 17.05
CA HIS A 196 -0.87 -22.69 18.50
C HIS A 196 -1.12 -21.39 19.29
N TRP A 197 -0.73 -20.22 18.77
CA TRP A 197 -1.05 -18.91 19.38
C TRP A 197 -2.54 -18.62 19.35
N ILE A 198 -3.26 -19.06 18.31
CA ILE A 198 -4.71 -18.91 18.25
C ILE A 198 -5.38 -19.74 19.35
N LYS A 199 -4.89 -20.95 19.61
CA LYS A 199 -5.39 -21.82 20.69
C LYS A 199 -5.06 -21.26 22.07
N GLN A 200 -3.87 -20.69 22.24
CA GLN A 200 -3.38 -20.15 23.51
C GLN A 200 -3.97 -18.78 23.86
N TYR A 201 -4.18 -17.93 22.85
CA TYR A 201 -4.67 -16.56 22.99
C TYR A 201 -5.86 -16.27 22.04
N PRO A 202 -6.99 -17.00 22.18
CA PRO A 202 -8.12 -16.89 21.27
C PRO A 202 -8.77 -15.51 21.29
N GLU A 203 -8.85 -14.88 22.47
CA GLU A 203 -9.41 -13.53 22.63
C GLU A 203 -8.54 -12.48 21.93
N MET A 204 -7.22 -12.54 22.07
CA MET A 204 -6.29 -11.63 21.40
C MET A 204 -6.41 -11.77 19.87
N TYR A 205 -6.49 -13.00 19.34
CA TYR A 205 -6.71 -13.22 17.91
C TYR A 205 -8.04 -12.62 17.44
N SER A 206 -9.12 -12.82 18.20
CA SER A 206 -10.45 -12.26 17.89
C SER A 206 -10.43 -10.73 17.87
N THR A 207 -9.82 -10.10 18.87
CA THR A 207 -9.67 -8.64 18.97
C THR A 207 -8.85 -8.08 17.82
N VAL A 208 -7.68 -8.67 17.51
CA VAL A 208 -6.84 -8.22 16.40
C VAL A 208 -7.58 -8.34 15.07
N ARG A 209 -8.31 -9.44 14.84
CA ARG A 209 -9.14 -9.63 13.64
C ARG A 209 -10.24 -8.58 13.53
N LEU A 210 -10.92 -8.26 14.64
CA LEU A 210 -11.95 -7.23 14.67
C LEU A 210 -11.36 -5.84 14.39
N VAL A 211 -10.27 -5.47 15.07
CA VAL A 211 -9.55 -4.21 14.87
C VAL A 211 -9.08 -4.06 13.43
N PHE A 212 -8.50 -5.11 12.85
CA PHE A 212 -8.14 -5.12 11.42
C PHE A 212 -9.36 -4.85 10.54
N GLY A 213 -10.46 -5.57 10.76
CA GLY A 213 -11.67 -5.44 9.97
C GLY A 213 -12.27 -4.02 10.03
N CYS A 214 -12.39 -3.47 11.23
CA CYS A 214 -12.89 -2.11 11.45
C CYS A 214 -11.97 -1.06 10.80
N LEU A 215 -10.66 -1.14 11.03
CA LEU A 215 -9.71 -0.17 10.45
C LEU A 215 -9.70 -0.25 8.93
N PHE A 216 -9.68 -1.46 8.36
CA PHE A 216 -9.72 -1.65 6.91
C PHE A 216 -10.99 -1.01 6.31
N LEU A 217 -12.17 -1.33 6.86
CA LEU A 217 -13.42 -0.77 6.33
C LEU A 217 -13.47 0.76 6.48
N LEU A 218 -12.98 1.30 7.59
CA LEU A 218 -12.96 2.74 7.79
C LEU A 218 -12.01 3.44 6.81
N VAL A 219 -10.73 3.07 6.79
CA VAL A 219 -9.70 3.84 6.07
C VAL A 219 -9.58 3.44 4.59
N ARG A 220 -9.87 2.19 4.24
CA ARG A 220 -9.73 1.67 2.86
C ARG A 220 -11.04 1.57 2.09
N VAL A 221 -12.18 1.83 2.75
CA VAL A 221 -13.49 1.89 2.08
C VAL A 221 -14.16 3.23 2.35
N VAL A 222 -14.62 3.48 3.57
CA VAL A 222 -15.45 4.65 3.89
C VAL A 222 -14.74 5.98 3.59
N LEU A 223 -13.52 6.14 4.09
CA LEU A 223 -12.73 7.35 3.86
C LEU A 223 -12.05 7.34 2.48
N TRP A 224 -11.68 6.17 1.95
CA TRP A 224 -11.02 6.05 0.65
C TRP A 224 -11.93 6.50 -0.50
N THR A 225 -13.19 6.04 -0.53
CA THR A 225 -14.12 6.28 -1.65
C THR A 225 -14.26 7.76 -2.03
N PRO A 226 -14.54 8.70 -1.10
CA PRO A 226 -14.65 10.11 -1.45
C PRO A 226 -13.33 10.72 -1.96
N PHE A 227 -12.20 10.42 -1.31
CA PHE A 227 -10.88 10.90 -1.74
C PHE A 227 -10.52 10.38 -3.13
N TYR A 228 -10.73 9.08 -3.35
CA TYR A 228 -10.46 8.43 -4.62
C TYR A 228 -11.34 8.99 -5.72
N TRP A 229 -12.63 9.23 -5.46
CA TRP A 229 -13.53 9.77 -6.47
C TRP A 229 -13.12 11.17 -6.93
N ASN A 230 -12.75 12.04 -5.98
CA ASN A 230 -12.25 13.37 -6.30
C ASN A 230 -10.94 13.32 -7.11
N PHE A 231 -9.97 12.50 -6.68
CA PHE A 231 -8.74 12.24 -7.42
C PHE A 231 -9.03 11.73 -8.84
N PHE A 232 -9.89 10.72 -8.97
CA PHE A 232 -10.20 10.06 -10.23
C PHE A 232 -10.88 11.01 -11.20
N ALA A 233 -11.80 11.85 -10.73
CA ALA A 233 -12.44 12.89 -11.53
C ALA A 233 -11.42 13.89 -12.07
N LEU A 234 -10.55 14.45 -11.23
CA LEU A 234 -9.53 15.42 -11.66
C LEU A 234 -8.52 14.81 -12.64
N ALA A 235 -8.03 13.61 -12.35
CA ALA A 235 -7.10 12.91 -13.24
C ALA A 235 -7.76 12.53 -14.58
N SER A 236 -9.05 12.19 -14.59
CA SER A 236 -9.80 11.94 -15.82
C SER A 236 -10.02 13.22 -16.64
N MET A 237 -10.30 14.35 -16.00
CA MET A 237 -10.43 15.65 -16.66
C MET A 237 -9.09 16.10 -17.27
N LEU A 238 -7.97 15.89 -16.56
CA LEU A 238 -6.64 16.17 -17.08
C LEU A 238 -6.29 15.27 -18.28
N LEU A 239 -6.62 13.98 -18.21
CA LEU A 239 -6.44 13.04 -19.32
C LEU A 239 -7.27 13.45 -20.55
N TYR A 240 -8.54 13.80 -20.34
CA TYR A 240 -9.46 14.19 -21.41
C TYR A 240 -9.00 15.46 -22.13
N SER A 241 -8.56 16.46 -21.37
CA SER A 241 -8.17 17.78 -21.89
C SER A 241 -6.76 17.83 -22.49
N SER A 242 -5.91 16.85 -22.19
CA SER A 242 -4.55 16.80 -22.73
C SER A 242 -4.58 16.62 -24.25
N GLU A 243 -3.67 17.27 -24.98
CA GLU A 243 -3.41 16.97 -26.39
C GLU A 243 -2.13 16.14 -26.58
N VAL A 244 -1.24 16.18 -25.59
CA VAL A 244 0.05 15.48 -25.62
C VAL A 244 -0.13 13.97 -25.42
N VAL A 245 0.30 13.18 -26.41
CA VAL A 245 0.13 11.71 -26.42
C VAL A 245 0.85 11.02 -25.25
N SER A 246 2.07 11.44 -24.92
CA SER A 246 2.83 10.85 -23.80
C SER A 246 2.13 11.08 -22.46
N THR A 247 1.64 12.29 -22.21
CA THR A 247 0.84 12.63 -21.02
C THR A 247 -0.42 11.78 -20.95
N LYS A 248 -1.13 11.59 -22.07
CA LYS A 248 -2.31 10.72 -22.12
C LYS A 248 -2.00 9.28 -21.72
N ILE A 249 -0.92 8.72 -22.27
CA ILE A 249 -0.53 7.33 -21.97
C ILE A 249 -0.20 7.19 -20.48
N ILE A 250 0.59 8.11 -19.93
CA ILE A 250 0.98 8.10 -18.51
C ILE A 250 -0.25 8.21 -17.60
N LEU A 251 -1.14 9.17 -17.85
CA LEU A 251 -2.35 9.36 -17.05
C LEU A 251 -3.35 8.20 -17.21
N ALA A 252 -3.47 7.61 -18.40
CA ALA A 252 -4.29 6.42 -18.61
C ALA A 252 -3.77 5.22 -17.81
N LEU A 253 -2.46 4.96 -17.83
CA LEU A 253 -1.84 3.91 -17.02
C LEU A 253 -2.02 4.18 -15.52
N PHE A 254 -1.91 5.45 -15.11
CA PHE A 254 -2.12 5.88 -13.73
C PHE A 254 -3.54 5.57 -13.25
N LEU A 255 -4.55 5.94 -14.05
CA LEU A 255 -5.96 5.68 -13.75
C LEU A 255 -6.31 4.19 -13.78
N ILE A 256 -5.77 3.43 -14.74
CA ILE A 256 -5.99 1.97 -14.81
C ILE A 256 -5.40 1.30 -13.57
N ALA A 257 -4.16 1.63 -13.19
CA ALA A 257 -3.53 1.07 -12.00
C ALA A 257 -4.27 1.47 -10.72
N SER A 258 -4.75 2.71 -10.61
CA SER A 258 -5.52 3.17 -9.45
C SER A 258 -6.90 2.48 -9.35
N LEU A 259 -7.54 2.20 -10.49
CA LEU A 259 -8.78 1.41 -10.55
C LEU A 259 -8.56 -0.03 -10.12
N VAL A 260 -7.48 -0.67 -10.57
CA VAL A 260 -7.09 -2.02 -10.12
C VAL A 260 -6.92 -2.06 -8.61
N LEU A 261 -6.21 -1.09 -8.03
CA LEU A 261 -6.03 -0.99 -6.58
C LEU A 261 -7.36 -0.79 -5.84
N THR A 262 -8.23 0.08 -6.35
CA THR A 262 -9.55 0.33 -5.75
C THR A 262 -10.43 -0.92 -5.80
N PHE A 263 -10.43 -1.63 -6.93
CA PHE A 263 -11.16 -2.89 -7.06
C PHE A 263 -10.66 -3.94 -6.07
N LEU A 264 -9.34 -4.09 -5.91
CA LEU A 264 -8.76 -5.02 -4.93
C LEU A 264 -9.18 -4.66 -3.50
N GLN A 265 -9.22 -3.36 -3.16
CA GLN A 265 -9.69 -2.92 -1.84
C GLN A 265 -11.15 -3.34 -1.57
N TYR A 266 -12.06 -3.13 -2.53
CA TYR A 266 -13.46 -3.56 -2.38
C TYR A 266 -13.62 -5.09 -2.40
N PHE A 267 -12.82 -5.79 -3.20
CA PHE A 267 -12.78 -7.25 -3.20
C PHE A 267 -12.37 -7.80 -1.83
N TRP A 268 -11.35 -7.22 -1.19
CA TRP A 268 -10.94 -7.60 0.17
C TRP A 268 -11.95 -7.16 1.22
N ALA A 269 -12.56 -5.98 1.09
CA ALA A 269 -13.63 -5.52 1.98
C ALA A 269 -14.79 -6.53 2.02
N ARG A 270 -15.22 -7.05 0.87
CA ARG A 270 -16.27 -8.09 0.79
C ARG A 270 -15.85 -9.35 1.56
N LYS A 271 -14.60 -9.77 1.45
CA LYS A 271 -14.07 -10.94 2.19
C LYS A 271 -14.05 -10.69 3.70
N ILE A 272 -13.64 -9.50 4.12
CA ILE A 272 -13.59 -9.09 5.53
C ILE A 272 -14.99 -9.05 6.12
N ILE A 273 -15.96 -8.43 5.45
CA ILE A 273 -17.35 -8.39 5.90
C ILE A 273 -17.92 -9.81 6.04
N SER A 274 -17.70 -10.66 5.03
CA SER A 274 -18.11 -12.07 5.06
C SER A 274 -17.50 -12.82 6.26
N ALA A 275 -16.22 -12.58 6.54
CA ALA A 275 -15.55 -13.16 7.70
C ALA A 275 -16.11 -12.62 9.02
N LEU A 276 -16.39 -11.33 9.14
CA LEU A 276 -16.95 -10.76 10.38
C LEU A 276 -18.38 -11.26 10.65
N VAL A 277 -19.22 -11.35 9.62
CA VAL A 277 -20.62 -11.80 9.74
C VAL A 277 -20.74 -13.29 10.08
N LYS A 278 -19.88 -14.15 9.50
CA LYS A 278 -19.92 -15.61 9.75
C LYS A 278 -19.32 -16.04 11.10
N GLY A 279 -18.75 -15.11 11.85
CA GLY A 279 -18.14 -15.36 13.16
C GLY A 279 -16.86 -16.22 13.12
N PRO A 280 -16.23 -16.48 14.28
CA PRO A 280 -14.99 -17.27 14.39
C PRO A 280 -15.17 -18.78 14.12
N GLY A 281 -16.40 -19.30 14.23
CA GLY A 281 -16.69 -20.74 14.20
C GLY A 281 -16.67 -21.41 12.82
N SER A 282 -16.70 -20.65 11.72
CA SER A 282 -16.76 -21.22 10.37
C SER A 282 -15.41 -21.51 9.72
N GLU A 283 -14.29 -21.10 10.33
CA GLU A 283 -12.94 -21.45 9.82
C GLU A 283 -12.46 -22.83 10.32
N HIS A 284 -13.09 -23.39 11.36
CA HIS A 284 -12.76 -24.74 11.88
C HIS A 284 -13.40 -25.89 11.09
N SER A 285 -14.38 -25.60 10.22
CA SER A 285 -15.07 -26.59 9.39
C SER A 285 -14.63 -26.59 7.92
N ALA A 286 -13.70 -25.71 7.54
CA ALA A 286 -13.02 -25.81 6.25
C ALA A 286 -11.93 -26.89 6.34
N GLY A 287 -12.35 -28.15 6.15
CA GLY A 287 -11.46 -29.23 5.73
C GLY A 287 -10.63 -28.81 4.50
N PRO A 288 -9.54 -29.52 4.18
CA PRO A 288 -8.48 -29.04 3.31
C PRO A 288 -9.06 -28.58 1.96
N THR A 289 -9.14 -27.26 1.77
CA THR A 289 -9.45 -26.68 0.47
C THR A 289 -8.37 -27.15 -0.48
N LYS A 290 -8.78 -27.98 -1.44
CA LYS A 290 -7.99 -28.41 -2.59
C LYS A 290 -7.13 -27.25 -3.06
N LYS A 291 -5.82 -27.51 -3.19
CA LYS A 291 -4.92 -26.66 -3.97
C LYS A 291 -5.56 -26.44 -5.33
N ILE A 292 -6.04 -25.23 -5.58
CA ILE A 292 -6.38 -24.80 -6.93
C ILE A 292 -5.04 -24.34 -7.52
N HIS A 293 -4.57 -25.12 -8.50
CA HIS A 293 -3.38 -24.86 -9.30
C HIS A 293 -3.45 -23.50 -10.02
#